data_AF-A0A127SKE3-F1
#
_entry.id   AF-A0A127SKE3-F1
#
_cell.length_a   1.000
_cell.length_b   1.000
_cell.length_c   1.000
_cell.angle_alpha   90.00
_cell.angle_beta   90.00
_cell.angle_gamma   90.00
#
_symmetry.space_group_name_H-M   'P 1'
#
loop_
_entity.id
_entity.type
_entity.pdbx_description
1 polymer ?
#
loop_
_entity_poly.entity_id
_entity_poly.type
_entity_poly.pdbx_seq_one_letter_code
_entity_poly.pdbx_strand_id
1 'polypeptide(L)'
;MTTHHLRAGAALLLAGVLLAGCDQSSSDEKHIKVGVINGAEQDVAEVAKKVAKEKYGLDVELVGFSGSLLPNDATNHGELDANVFQHRPFLEQDNQAHGYKLV
;
A
#
# COMPACT_ATOMS: atom_id res chain seq x y z
N MET A 1 14.32 32.92 61.24
CA MET A 1 15.29 33.31 60.20
C MET A 1 16.29 32.16 60.06
N THR A 2 15.86 31.10 59.35
CA THR A 2 16.09 30.82 57.92
C THR A 2 17.35 29.99 57.69
N THR A 3 17.20 28.68 57.93
CA THR A 3 17.94 27.61 57.28
C THR A 3 17.47 27.49 55.83
N HIS A 4 18.36 27.56 54.84
CA HIS A 4 18.08 26.99 53.52
C HIS A 4 19.34 26.35 52.92
N HIS A 5 19.21 25.04 52.76
CA HIS A 5 19.97 24.13 51.93
C HIS A 5 20.18 24.68 50.51
N LEU A 6 21.25 24.27 49.84
CA LEU A 6 21.15 23.81 48.44
C LEU A 6 22.38 22.94 48.11
N ARG A 7 22.17 21.63 48.12
CA ARG A 7 23.10 20.65 47.55
C ARG A 7 23.09 20.84 46.03
N ALA A 8 24.23 21.25 45.46
CA ALA A 8 24.40 21.31 44.01
C ALA A 8 24.27 19.90 43.43
N GLY A 9 23.29 19.77 42.53
CA GLY A 9 22.74 18.52 42.04
C GLY A 9 23.69 17.73 41.13
N ALA A 10 23.65 16.41 41.32
CA ALA A 10 24.12 15.43 40.37
C ALA A 10 23.27 15.54 39.09
N ALA A 11 23.88 15.96 37.99
CA ALA A 11 23.30 15.94 36.66
C ALA A 11 24.27 15.23 35.70
N LEU A 12 24.36 13.92 35.84
CA LEU A 12 24.95 13.01 34.88
C LEU A 12 24.06 11.78 34.92
N LEU A 13 23.28 11.54 33.85
CA LEU A 13 22.69 10.27 33.41
C LEU A 13 21.46 10.53 32.51
N LEU A 14 21.67 11.10 31.32
CA LEU A 14 20.61 11.14 30.29
C LEU A 14 21.17 11.04 28.86
N ALA A 15 22.14 10.14 28.65
CA ALA A 15 22.62 9.77 27.32
C ALA A 15 22.57 8.25 27.19
N GLY A 16 21.47 7.70 26.66
CA GLY A 16 21.37 6.25 26.53
C GLY A 16 20.10 5.66 25.92
N VAL A 17 19.17 6.45 25.37
CA VAL A 17 17.97 5.88 24.72
C VAL A 17 17.71 6.60 23.39
N LEU A 18 18.54 6.32 22.38
CA LEU A 18 18.30 6.75 21.00
C LEU A 18 18.53 5.63 19.96
N LEU A 19 18.53 4.36 20.34
CA LEU A 19 18.71 3.22 19.40
C LEU A 19 17.60 2.16 19.50
N ALA A 20 16.34 2.59 19.49
CA ALA A 20 15.21 1.68 19.26
C ALA A 20 14.27 2.31 18.23
N GLY A 21 14.68 2.33 16.95
CA GLY A 21 13.89 3.01 15.92
C GLY A 21 14.23 2.68 14.47
N CYS A 22 14.90 1.56 14.19
CA CYS A 22 15.14 1.10 12.82
C CYS A 22 14.93 -0.40 12.71
N ASP A 23 13.68 -0.85 12.72
CA ASP A 23 13.27 -2.10 12.07
C ASP A 23 11.74 -2.11 11.91
N GLN A 24 11.24 -1.30 10.97
CA GLN A 24 9.78 -1.20 10.74
C GLN A 24 9.45 -1.07 9.25
N SER A 25 10.28 -1.68 8.39
CA SER A 25 10.18 -1.53 6.93
C SER A 25 9.85 -2.84 6.20
N SER A 26 9.42 -3.88 6.92
CA SER A 26 9.28 -5.22 6.34
C SER A 26 7.85 -5.58 5.91
N SER A 27 6.84 -4.74 6.18
CA SER A 27 5.42 -5.06 5.91
C SER A 27 4.90 -4.58 4.56
N ASP A 28 5.42 -3.46 4.03
CA ASP A 28 4.78 -2.80 2.88
C ASP A 28 5.28 -3.30 1.52
N GLU A 29 6.50 -3.83 1.42
CA GLU A 29 7.08 -4.28 0.14
C GLU A 29 6.34 -5.47 -0.50
N LYS A 30 5.49 -6.16 0.26
CA LYS A 30 4.76 -7.34 -0.21
C LYS A 30 3.25 -7.16 -0.20
N HIS A 31 2.73 -5.93 -0.18
CA HIS A 31 1.29 -5.68 -0.29
C HIS A 31 0.99 -4.91 -1.58
N ILE A 32 0.01 -5.37 -2.35
CA ILE A 32 -0.50 -4.64 -3.52
C ILE A 32 -2.03 -4.59 -3.53
N LYS A 33 -2.59 -3.50 -4.05
CA LYS A 33 -4.01 -3.30 -4.33
C LYS A 33 -4.29 -3.48 -5.81
N VAL A 34 -5.19 -4.41 -6.12
CA VAL A 34 -5.54 -4.75 -7.50
C VAL A 34 -7.03 -4.53 -7.74
N GLY A 35 -7.37 -3.65 -8.68
CA GLY A 35 -8.74 -3.43 -9.13
C GLY A 35 -9.25 -4.58 -10.02
N VAL A 36 -10.41 -5.13 -9.68
CA VAL A 36 -11.05 -6.25 -10.41
C VAL A 36 -12.53 -5.98 -10.64
N ILE A 37 -13.09 -6.49 -11.74
CA ILE A 37 -14.54 -6.43 -11.97
C ILE A 37 -15.23 -7.52 -11.14
N ASN A 38 -16.31 -7.14 -10.45
CA ASN A 38 -17.13 -8.07 -9.69
C ASN A 38 -17.80 -9.07 -10.64
N GLY A 39 -17.74 -10.36 -10.29
CA GLY A 39 -18.28 -11.45 -11.10
C GLY A 39 -17.24 -12.53 -11.34
N ALA A 40 -17.22 -13.09 -12.55
CA ALA A 40 -16.34 -14.21 -12.90
C ALA A 40 -14.85 -13.84 -12.82
N GLU A 41 -14.50 -12.59 -13.13
CA GLU A 41 -13.13 -12.08 -13.07
C GLU A 41 -12.62 -12.05 -11.62
N GLN A 42 -13.48 -11.68 -10.67
CA GLN A 42 -13.14 -11.69 -9.25
C GLN A 42 -12.87 -13.12 -8.74
N ASP A 43 -13.64 -14.12 -9.18
CA ASP A 43 -13.40 -15.52 -8.79
C ASP A 43 -12.01 -16.01 -9.24
N VAL A 44 -11.58 -15.62 -10.44
CA VAL A 44 -10.23 -15.90 -10.93
C VAL A 44 -9.17 -15.16 -10.12
N ALA A 45 -9.41 -13.89 -9.80
CA ALA A 45 -8.49 -13.06 -9.02
C ALA A 45 -8.31 -13.60 -7.60
N GLU A 46 -9.35 -14.15 -6.96
CA GLU A 46 -9.26 -14.79 -5.65
C GLU A 46 -8.35 -16.03 -5.66
N VAL A 47 -8.38 -16.82 -6.75
CA VAL A 47 -7.43 -17.93 -6.93
C VAL A 47 -6.02 -17.39 -7.14
N ALA A 48 -5.85 -16.37 -7.98
CA ALA A 48 -4.54 -15.75 -8.22
C ALA A 48 -3.93 -15.16 -6.94
N LYS A 49 -4.74 -14.52 -6.09
CA LYS A 49 -4.35 -14.02 -4.77
C LYS A 49 -3.80 -15.13 -3.86
N LYS A 50 -4.47 -16.29 -3.81
CA LYS A 50 -3.98 -17.45 -3.03
C LYS A 50 -2.62 -17.92 -3.55
N VAL A 51 -2.48 -18.07 -4.87
CA VAL A 51 -1.21 -18.45 -5.50
C VAL A 51 -0.11 -17.42 -5.23
N ALA A 52 -0.45 -16.12 -5.28
CA ALA A 52 0.46 -15.02 -5.00
C ALA A 52 1.04 -15.13 -3.58
N LYS A 53 0.17 -15.38 -2.59
CA LYS A 53 0.56 -15.54 -1.20
C LYS A 53 1.41 -16.80 -0.98
N GLU A 54 0.95 -17.95 -1.48
CA GLU A 54 1.59 -19.24 -1.23
C GLU A 54 2.97 -19.37 -1.89
N LYS A 55 3.11 -18.86 -3.12
CA LYS A 55 4.34 -19.06 -3.91
C LYS A 55 5.34 -17.91 -3.78
N TYR A 56 4.86 -16.69 -3.57
CA TYR A 56 5.70 -15.49 -3.63
C TYR A 56 5.68 -14.70 -2.32
N GLY A 57 4.81 -15.06 -1.38
CA GLY A 57 4.62 -14.31 -0.14
C GLY A 57 4.02 -12.92 -0.38
N LEU A 58 3.39 -12.71 -1.54
CA LEU A 58 2.75 -11.44 -1.91
C LEU A 58 1.33 -11.40 -1.35
N ASP A 59 1.03 -10.37 -0.57
CA ASP A 59 -0.31 -10.03 -0.14
C ASP A 59 -1.00 -9.20 -1.21
N VAL A 60 -2.22 -9.61 -1.56
CA VAL A 60 -3.00 -8.97 -2.61
C VAL A 60 -4.36 -8.57 -2.02
N GLU A 61 -4.63 -7.29 -2.04
CA GLU A 61 -5.94 -6.72 -1.74
C GLU A 61 -6.71 -6.55 -3.05
N LEU A 62 -7.83 -7.27 -3.18
CA LEU A 62 -8.70 -7.14 -4.34
C LEU A 62 -9.73 -6.04 -4.07
N VAL A 63 -9.76 -5.03 -4.92
CA VAL A 63 -10.73 -3.93 -4.87
C VAL A 63 -11.75 -4.15 -5.98
N GLY A 64 -13.01 -4.41 -5.60
CA GLY A 64 -14.08 -4.75 -6.53
C GLY A 64 -14.71 -3.52 -7.19
N PHE A 65 -14.89 -3.58 -8.51
CA PHE A 65 -15.54 -2.58 -9.34
C PHE A 65 -16.79 -3.17 -10.01
N SER A 66 -17.83 -2.35 -10.18
CA SER A 66 -19.06 -2.73 -10.89
C SER A 66 -19.10 -2.08 -12.28
N GLY A 67 -19.90 -2.61 -13.22
CA GLY A 67 -19.81 -2.26 -14.65
C GLY A 67 -19.97 -0.78 -15.04
N SER A 68 -20.44 0.09 -14.15
CA SER A 68 -20.49 1.55 -14.39
C SER A 68 -19.23 2.30 -13.93
N LEU A 69 -18.33 1.64 -13.19
CA LEU A 69 -17.10 2.20 -12.64
C LEU A 69 -15.92 1.34 -13.11
N LEU A 70 -14.95 1.96 -13.79
CA LEU A 70 -13.76 1.27 -14.28
C LEU A 70 -12.53 1.68 -13.47
N PRO A 71 -11.57 0.76 -13.25
CA PRO A 71 -10.46 0.98 -12.31
C PRO A 71 -9.30 1.82 -12.88
N ASN A 72 -9.34 2.25 -14.14
CA ASN A 72 -8.23 3.00 -14.77
C ASN A 72 -7.96 4.34 -14.06
N ASP A 73 -8.98 5.11 -13.71
CA ASP A 73 -8.81 6.39 -13.03
C ASP A 73 -8.11 6.21 -11.66
N ALA A 74 -8.63 5.28 -10.84
CA ALA A 74 -8.05 4.93 -9.55
C ALA A 74 -6.61 4.40 -9.67
N THR A 75 -6.31 3.62 -10.71
CA THR A 75 -4.95 3.11 -10.97
C THR A 75 -4.01 4.24 -11.39
N ASN A 76 -4.46 5.14 -12.28
CA ASN A 76 -3.66 6.27 -12.74
C ASN A 76 -3.36 7.27 -11.60
N HIS A 77 -4.27 7.40 -10.63
CA HIS A 77 -4.08 8.21 -9.43
C HIS A 77 -3.28 7.50 -8.32
N GLY A 78 -2.86 6.25 -8.52
CA GLY A 78 -2.08 5.48 -7.56
C GLY A 78 -2.88 4.99 -6.34
N GLU A 79 -4.22 5.00 -6.42
CA GLU A 79 -5.07 4.38 -5.41
C GLU A 79 -5.04 2.84 -5.50
N LEU A 80 -4.76 2.34 -6.71
CA LEU A 80 -4.51 0.93 -7.01
C LEU A 80 -3.11 0.80 -7.62
N ASP A 81 -2.41 -0.28 -7.28
CA ASP A 81 -1.11 -0.60 -7.89
C ASP A 81 -1.28 -1.17 -9.31
N ALA A 82 -2.39 -1.88 -9.55
CA ALA A 82 -2.73 -2.44 -10.84
C ALA A 82 -4.25 -2.66 -10.99
N ASN A 83 -4.69 -2.95 -12.21
CA ASN A 83 -6.05 -3.44 -12.47
C ASN A 83 -6.06 -4.56 -13.52
N VAL A 84 -7.10 -5.39 -13.50
CA VAL A 84 -7.32 -6.45 -14.49
C VAL A 84 -8.79 -6.49 -14.91
N PHE A 85 -9.10 -5.85 -16.05
CA PHE A 85 -10.45 -5.86 -16.61
C PHE A 85 -10.52 -5.69 -18.14
N GLN A 86 -9.44 -5.20 -18.76
CA GLN A 86 -9.46 -4.68 -20.13
C GLN A 86 -8.49 -5.42 -21.04
N HIS A 87 -8.72 -5.24 -22.35
CA HIS A 87 -7.77 -5.60 -23.40
C HIS A 87 -7.03 -4.37 -23.92
N ARG A 88 -5.89 -4.59 -24.59
CA ARG A 88 -4.99 -3.51 -25.06
C ARG A 88 -5.65 -2.41 -25.90
N PRO A 89 -6.52 -2.68 -26.89
CA PRO A 89 -7.10 -1.59 -27.69
C PRO A 89 -7.94 -0.60 -26.88
N PHE A 90 -8.65 -1.08 -25.85
CA PHE A 90 -9.42 -0.24 -24.94
C PHE A 90 -8.49 0.61 -24.09
N LEU A 91 -7.45 0.03 -23.50
CA LEU A 91 -6.45 0.76 -22.73
C LEU A 91 -5.78 1.87 -23.55
N GLU A 92 -5.39 1.58 -24.79
CA GLU A 92 -4.76 2.55 -25.69
C GLU A 92 -5.72 3.73 -26.00
N GLN A 93 -7.00 3.45 -26.22
CA GLN A 93 -8.02 4.48 -26.42
C GLN A 93 -8.28 5.30 -25.15
N ASP A 94 -8.37 4.64 -24.00
CA ASP A 94 -8.66 5.29 -22.72
C ASP A 94 -7.50 6.17 -22.25
N ASN A 95 -6.26 5.71 -22.45
CA ASN A 95 -5.04 6.52 -22.26
C ASN A 95 -5.06 7.77 -23.14
N GLN A 96 -5.45 7.66 -24.41
CA GLN A 96 -5.55 8.82 -25.31
C GLN A 96 -6.65 9.80 -24.88
N ALA A 97 -7.80 9.29 -24.43
CA ALA A 97 -8.95 10.10 -24.04
C ALA A 97 -8.73 10.87 -22.74
N HIS A 98 -8.08 10.25 -21.75
CA HIS A 98 -7.95 10.80 -20.40
C HIS A 98 -6.53 11.24 -20.03
N GLY A 99 -5.55 10.99 -20.92
CA GLY A 99 -4.15 11.34 -20.67
C GLY A 99 -3.47 10.44 -19.64
N TYR A 100 -4.02 9.25 -19.39
CA TYR A 100 -3.42 8.27 -18.49
C TYR A 100 -2.10 7.74 -19.02
N LYS A 101 -1.25 7.28 -18.11
CA LYS A 101 0.06 6.66 -18.41
C LYS A 101 0.11 5.20 -17.98
N LEU A 102 -0.98 4.48 -18.22
CA LEU A 102 -1.12 3.07 -17.88
C LEU A 102 -0.55 2.19 -19.00
N VAL A 103 -0.08 0.99 -18.64
CA VAL A 103 0.61 0.04 -19.54
C VAL A 103 -0.08 -1.31 -19.63
#